data_AF-A0A2G2LUV6-F1
#
_entry.id   AF-A0A2G2LUV6-F1
#
_cell.length_a   1.000
_cell.length_b   1.000
_cell.length_c   1.000
_cell.angle_alpha   90.00
_cell.angle_beta   90.00
_cell.angle_gamma   90.00
#
_symmetry.space_group_name_H-M   'P 1'
#
loop_
_entity.id
_entity.type
_entity.pdbx_description
1 polymer ?
#
loop_
_entity_poly.entity_id
_entity_poly.type
_entity_poly.pdbx_seq_one_letter_code
_entity_poly.pdbx_strand_id
1 'polypeptide(L)'
;MDDSILWYIREPDGTVKGPFSVSIIRNQLSLHRLKTSDKASEDQINWHPLSHWPEFRVVHSEDTAKQLDERDGFDRRNEQQSHKETIQRSEKERRILESDDDIHRRQARTQLMQKFRQRKQSFFWPVFALVSLLILILWLGVFRGESFPTSLSNCDKPASSHVNWENCLKPNINLENKDLSHAQLRNSQLSQSNLMNAKLSGANLSYADLHASNLSYSQIQNANLKGANLQNADLSYADLSNSDLSYADLRHANLGGSKLDNVRFDHAIWIDGRVCKEHSIGQCKF
;
A
#
# COMPACT_ATOMS: atom_id res chain seq x y z
N MET A 1 -34.58 -3.86 22.15
CA MET A 1 -33.43 -4.19 23.00
C MET A 1 -32.25 -3.43 22.44
N ASP A 2 -31.55 -2.71 23.30
CA ASP A 2 -30.46 -1.83 22.91
C ASP A 2 -29.23 -2.66 22.52
N ASP A 3 -28.94 -2.76 21.22
CA ASP A 3 -27.78 -3.49 20.69
C ASP A 3 -26.48 -2.65 20.79
N SER A 4 -26.50 -1.51 21.48
CA SER A 4 -25.33 -0.65 21.70
C SER A 4 -24.33 -1.22 22.72
N ILE A 5 -24.79 -2.09 23.62
CA ILE A 5 -23.94 -2.73 24.63
C ILE A 5 -23.23 -3.94 24.02
N LEU A 6 -21.92 -3.95 24.18
CA LEU A 6 -21.01 -4.89 23.58
C LEU A 6 -20.39 -5.81 24.64
N TRP A 7 -20.43 -7.11 24.39
CA TRP A 7 -20.11 -8.15 25.37
C TRP A 7 -18.90 -8.98 24.94
N TYR A 8 -18.06 -9.32 25.90
CA TYR A 8 -16.96 -10.28 25.74
C TYR A 8 -17.38 -11.62 26.32
N ILE A 9 -17.03 -12.72 25.63
CA ILE A 9 -17.26 -14.09 26.07
C ILE A 9 -15.91 -14.74 26.38
N ARG A 10 -15.85 -15.46 27.51
CA ARG A 10 -14.70 -16.24 27.90
C ARG A 10 -15.02 -17.73 27.80
N GLU A 11 -14.27 -18.41 26.93
CA GLU A 11 -14.38 -19.86 26.73
C GLU A 11 -13.73 -20.62 27.90
N PRO A 12 -14.06 -21.92 28.08
CA PRO A 12 -13.49 -22.74 29.15
C PRO A 12 -11.96 -22.84 29.11
N ASP A 13 -11.36 -22.69 27.93
CA ASP A 13 -9.91 -22.67 27.72
C ASP A 13 -9.23 -21.35 28.16
N GLY A 14 -10.03 -20.37 28.59
CA GLY A 14 -9.58 -19.07 29.07
C GLY A 14 -9.46 -18.01 27.97
N THR A 15 -9.71 -18.33 26.71
CA THR A 15 -9.68 -17.36 25.62
C THR A 15 -10.86 -16.39 25.71
N VAL A 16 -10.61 -15.10 25.49
CA VAL A 16 -11.62 -14.04 25.50
C VAL A 16 -11.89 -13.61 24.06
N LYS A 17 -13.15 -13.65 23.65
CA LYS A 17 -13.62 -13.28 22.31
C LYS A 17 -14.67 -12.17 22.42
N GLY A 18 -14.66 -11.23 21.48
CA GLY A 18 -15.58 -10.11 21.43
C GLY A 18 -14.87 -8.82 21.01
N PRO A 19 -15.56 -7.66 21.08
CA PRO A 19 -16.93 -7.51 21.57
C PRO A 19 -18.02 -8.01 20.61
N PHE A 20 -19.11 -8.57 21.13
CA PHE A 20 -20.29 -9.04 20.38
C PHE A 20 -21.56 -8.35 20.86
N SER A 21 -22.53 -8.15 19.95
CA SER A 21 -23.87 -7.71 20.33
C SER A 21 -24.70 -8.85 20.91
N VAL A 22 -25.75 -8.49 21.66
CA VAL A 22 -26.69 -9.45 22.26
C VAL A 22 -27.32 -10.37 21.22
N SER A 23 -27.66 -9.81 20.05
CA SER A 23 -28.20 -10.56 18.91
C SER A 23 -27.29 -11.69 18.43
N ILE A 24 -25.97 -11.46 18.37
CA ILE A 24 -24.99 -12.47 17.96
C ILE A 24 -24.92 -13.58 19.03
N ILE A 25 -24.82 -13.21 20.30
CA ILE A 25 -24.71 -14.17 21.41
C ILE A 25 -25.95 -15.06 21.48
N ARG A 26 -27.16 -14.47 21.35
CA ARG A 26 -28.42 -15.22 21.36
C ARG A 26 -28.53 -16.20 20.18
N ASN A 27 -28.08 -15.80 18.99
CA ASN A 27 -28.04 -16.68 17.84
C ASN A 27 -27.09 -17.87 18.07
N GLN A 28 -25.90 -17.63 18.62
CA GLN A 28 -24.94 -18.70 18.92
C GLN A 28 -25.44 -19.65 20.02
N LEU A 29 -26.17 -19.15 21.02
CA LEU A 29 -26.86 -19.98 22.02
C LEU A 29 -27.98 -20.83 21.36
N SER A 30 -28.75 -20.26 20.44
CA SER A 30 -29.81 -20.99 19.70
C SER A 30 -29.24 -22.10 18.82
N LEU A 31 -28.07 -21.85 18.23
CA LEU A 31 -27.31 -22.81 17.43
C LEU A 31 -26.50 -23.82 18.26
N HIS A 32 -26.62 -23.80 19.60
CA HIS A 32 -25.89 -24.68 20.53
C HIS A 32 -24.36 -24.59 20.42
N ARG A 33 -23.83 -23.46 19.92
CA ARG A 33 -22.39 -23.20 19.78
C ARG A 33 -21.80 -22.56 21.04
N LEU A 34 -22.61 -21.83 21.78
CA LEU A 34 -22.33 -21.37 23.13
C LEU A 34 -23.18 -22.15 24.13
N LYS A 35 -22.66 -22.33 25.33
CA LYS A 35 -23.37 -22.94 26.45
C LYS A 35 -23.82 -21.86 27.41
N THR A 36 -24.93 -22.11 28.10
CA THR A 36 -25.42 -21.22 29.17
C THR A 36 -24.45 -21.10 30.35
N SER A 37 -23.49 -22.02 30.46
CA SER A 37 -22.38 -22.00 31.42
C SER A 37 -21.21 -21.08 31.05
N ASP A 38 -21.12 -20.66 29.79
CA ASP A 38 -20.01 -19.81 29.33
C ASP A 38 -20.13 -18.42 29.96
N LYS A 39 -18.99 -17.74 30.21
CA LYS A 39 -18.97 -16.48 30.95
C LYS A 39 -18.99 -15.29 30.01
N ALA A 40 -19.77 -14.28 30.35
CA ALA A 40 -19.82 -13.00 29.66
C ALA A 40 -19.49 -11.84 30.58
N SER A 41 -18.94 -10.78 29.99
CA SER A 41 -18.52 -9.55 30.67
C SER A 41 -18.62 -8.36 29.71
N GLU A 42 -19.13 -7.23 30.17
CA GLU A 42 -19.11 -5.97 29.41
C GLU A 42 -17.75 -5.26 29.53
N ASP A 43 -17.09 -5.39 30.69
CA ASP A 43 -15.90 -4.63 31.08
C ASP A 43 -14.59 -5.46 31.05
N GLN A 44 -14.67 -6.75 30.72
CA GLN A 44 -13.61 -7.77 30.80
C GLN A 44 -13.05 -8.03 32.22
N ILE A 45 -13.62 -7.41 33.25
CA ILE A 45 -13.19 -7.53 34.64
C ILE A 45 -14.16 -8.43 35.41
N ASN A 46 -15.46 -8.19 35.27
CA ASN A 46 -16.51 -8.91 35.97
C ASN A 46 -17.15 -9.96 35.08
N TRP A 47 -16.95 -11.24 35.41
CA TRP A 47 -17.35 -12.38 34.58
C TRP A 47 -18.48 -13.18 35.22
N HIS A 48 -19.64 -13.20 34.58
CA HIS A 48 -20.80 -13.97 35.03
C HIS A 48 -21.27 -14.95 33.94
N PRO A 49 -21.82 -16.12 34.29
CA PRO A 49 -22.39 -17.05 33.31
C PRO A 49 -23.45 -16.38 32.44
N LEU A 50 -23.57 -16.78 31.17
CA LEU A 50 -24.60 -16.28 30.24
C LEU A 50 -26.03 -16.47 30.79
N SER A 51 -26.26 -17.50 31.60
CA SER A 51 -27.55 -17.73 32.29
C SER A 51 -27.92 -16.68 33.34
N HIS A 52 -26.95 -15.92 33.86
CA HIS A 52 -27.17 -14.86 34.83
C HIS A 52 -27.98 -13.70 34.24
N TRP A 53 -27.79 -13.47 32.94
CA TRP A 53 -28.28 -12.30 32.23
C TRP A 53 -29.61 -12.62 31.50
N PRO A 54 -30.70 -11.89 31.80
CA PRO A 54 -32.02 -12.17 31.20
C PRO A 54 -32.04 -11.97 29.69
N GLU A 55 -31.20 -11.08 29.15
CA GLU A 55 -31.07 -10.82 27.71
C GLU A 55 -30.59 -12.04 26.89
N PHE A 56 -29.93 -13.01 27.50
CA PHE A 56 -29.43 -14.21 26.80
C PHE A 56 -30.35 -15.43 26.91
N ARG A 57 -31.55 -15.31 27.52
CA ARG A 57 -32.50 -16.43 27.55
C ARG A 57 -33.04 -16.73 26.15
N VAL A 58 -32.80 -17.95 25.69
CA VAL A 58 -33.40 -18.51 24.48
C VAL A 58 -34.68 -19.23 24.87
N VAL A 59 -35.81 -18.80 24.32
CA VAL A 59 -37.08 -19.54 24.42
C VAL A 59 -37.05 -20.62 23.35
N HIS A 60 -36.94 -21.89 23.74
CA HIS A 60 -37.11 -23.00 22.81
C HIS A 60 -38.60 -23.08 22.42
N SER A 61 -38.97 -22.60 21.24
CA SER A 61 -40.22 -23.01 20.60
C SER A 61 -39.99 -24.35 19.92
N GLU A 62 -40.55 -25.43 20.46
CA GLU A 62 -40.39 -26.79 19.93
C GLU A 62 -40.99 -27.01 18.53
N ASP A 63 -41.71 -26.04 17.94
CA ASP A 63 -42.28 -26.16 16.61
C ASP A 63 -41.76 -25.08 15.66
N THR A 64 -40.62 -25.35 15.00
CA THR A 64 -40.35 -24.99 13.59
C THR A 64 -38.91 -25.36 13.22
N ALA A 65 -38.62 -26.66 13.20
CA ALA A 65 -37.53 -27.14 12.37
C ALA A 65 -37.94 -26.95 10.90
N LYS A 66 -37.51 -25.84 10.28
CA LYS A 66 -37.46 -25.74 8.82
C LYS A 66 -36.53 -26.85 8.33
N GLN A 67 -37.15 -27.92 7.84
CA GLN A 67 -36.52 -29.04 7.17
C GLN A 67 -35.77 -28.50 5.94
N LEU A 68 -34.50 -28.16 6.11
CA LEU A 68 -33.58 -27.90 5.02
C LEU A 68 -33.17 -29.26 4.46
N ASP A 69 -33.97 -29.75 3.51
CA ASP A 69 -33.66 -30.74 2.47
C ASP A 69 -32.44 -31.64 2.77
N GLU A 70 -32.53 -32.44 3.84
CA GLU A 70 -31.69 -33.61 3.98
C GLU A 70 -32.36 -34.71 3.16
N ARG A 71 -31.66 -35.21 2.14
CA ARG A 71 -32.05 -36.45 1.44
C ARG A 71 -32.03 -37.60 2.43
N ASP A 72 -33.13 -37.79 3.14
CA ASP A 72 -33.41 -38.96 3.95
C ASP A 72 -33.83 -40.11 3.02
N GLY A 73 -32.90 -41.06 2.87
CA GLY A 73 -33.16 -42.34 2.24
C GLY A 73 -34.17 -43.15 3.06
N PHE A 74 -35.45 -42.86 2.89
CA PHE A 74 -36.53 -43.62 3.52
C PHE A 74 -36.69 -44.99 2.86
N ASP A 75 -36.38 -46.04 3.63
CA ASP A 75 -36.60 -47.45 3.31
C ASP A 75 -38.11 -47.72 3.18
N ARG A 76 -38.58 -48.04 1.96
CA ARG A 76 -40.00 -48.18 1.60
C ARG A 76 -40.65 -49.50 2.03
N ARG A 77 -40.12 -50.18 3.06
CA ARG A 77 -40.57 -51.54 3.42
C ARG A 77 -41.59 -51.63 4.56
N ASN A 78 -42.15 -50.50 5.01
CA ASN A 78 -43.27 -50.53 5.96
C ASN A 78 -44.58 -50.13 5.28
N GLU A 79 -45.32 -51.14 4.83
CA GLU A 79 -46.73 -51.00 4.46
C GLU A 79 -47.57 -50.82 5.73
N GLN A 80 -47.89 -49.58 6.08
CA GLN A 80 -49.05 -49.29 6.92
C GLN A 80 -50.00 -48.35 6.18
N GLN A 81 -50.95 -48.98 5.49
CA GLN A 81 -52.38 -48.70 5.59
C GLN A 81 -52.78 -47.21 5.63
N SER A 82 -52.59 -46.50 4.52
CA SER A 82 -53.24 -45.22 4.26
C SER A 82 -54.32 -45.37 3.18
N HIS A 83 -55.52 -44.98 3.58
CA HIS A 83 -56.83 -45.26 3.00
C HIS A 83 -57.08 -44.74 1.57
N LYS A 84 -58.15 -45.31 1.01
CA LYS A 84 -58.83 -45.07 -0.28
C LYS A 84 -58.99 -43.62 -0.77
N GLU A 85 -58.63 -42.60 0.01
CA GLU A 85 -58.66 -41.19 -0.41
C GLU A 85 -57.57 -40.86 -1.45
N THR A 86 -56.43 -41.57 -1.42
CA THR A 86 -55.34 -41.35 -2.39
C THR A 86 -55.72 -41.74 -3.83
N ILE A 87 -56.66 -42.68 -3.99
CA ILE A 87 -57.07 -43.19 -5.32
C ILE A 87 -57.94 -42.16 -6.07
N GLN A 88 -58.74 -41.35 -5.37
CA GLN A 88 -59.52 -40.29 -6.04
C GLN A 88 -58.69 -39.06 -6.41
N ARG A 89 -57.60 -38.79 -5.69
CA ARG A 89 -56.65 -37.71 -6.05
C ARG A 89 -55.81 -38.09 -7.28
N SER A 90 -55.46 -39.38 -7.43
CA SER A 90 -54.63 -39.85 -8.55
C SER A 90 -55.33 -39.80 -9.91
N GLU A 91 -56.67 -39.85 -9.95
CA GLU A 91 -57.41 -39.70 -11.21
C GLU A 91 -57.40 -38.27 -11.75
N LYS A 92 -57.29 -37.26 -10.88
CA LYS A 92 -57.07 -35.85 -11.28
C LYS A 92 -55.60 -35.50 -11.53
N GLU A 93 -54.69 -36.38 -11.12
CA GLU A 93 -53.24 -36.30 -11.38
C GLU A 93 -52.82 -37.11 -12.63
N ARG A 94 -53.78 -37.51 -13.47
CA ARG A 94 -53.45 -38.02 -14.81
C ARG A 94 -52.73 -36.90 -15.56
N ARG A 95 -51.52 -37.19 -16.04
CA ARG A 95 -50.69 -36.30 -16.86
C ARG A 95 -51.55 -35.69 -17.96
N ILE A 96 -51.97 -34.45 -17.77
CA ILE A 96 -52.63 -33.68 -18.82
C ILE A 96 -51.59 -33.51 -19.91
N LEU A 97 -51.97 -33.75 -21.17
CA LEU A 97 -51.09 -33.47 -22.30
C LEU A 97 -50.71 -31.99 -22.22
N GLU A 98 -49.42 -31.70 -22.10
CA GLU A 98 -48.96 -30.32 -22.04
C GLU A 98 -49.38 -29.57 -23.30
N SER A 99 -49.74 -28.30 -23.16
CA SER A 99 -50.05 -27.48 -24.34
C SER A 99 -48.79 -27.33 -25.20
N ASP A 100 -48.95 -27.28 -26.52
CA ASP A 100 -47.81 -27.12 -27.45
C ASP A 100 -46.97 -25.86 -27.12
N ASP A 101 -47.61 -24.81 -26.60
CA ASP A 101 -46.94 -23.58 -26.17
C ASP A 101 -46.00 -23.79 -24.97
N ASP A 102 -46.35 -24.68 -24.04
CA ASP A 102 -45.52 -24.99 -22.86
C ASP A 102 -44.31 -25.85 -23.25
N ILE A 103 -44.52 -26.78 -24.20
CA ILE A 103 -43.46 -27.59 -24.79
C ILE A 103 -42.47 -26.69 -25.52
N HIS A 104 -42.95 -25.77 -26.38
CA HIS A 104 -42.11 -24.82 -27.10
C HIS A 104 -41.34 -23.90 -26.16
N ARG A 105 -41.98 -23.35 -25.12
CA ARG A 105 -41.30 -22.51 -24.12
C ARG A 105 -40.20 -23.26 -23.39
N ARG A 106 -40.41 -24.52 -23.03
CA ARG A 106 -39.39 -25.35 -22.36
C ARG A 106 -38.22 -25.65 -23.30
N GLN A 107 -38.50 -26.03 -24.54
CA GLN A 107 -37.46 -26.31 -25.53
C GLN A 107 -36.61 -25.06 -25.81
N ALA A 108 -37.25 -23.90 -26.02
CA ALA A 108 -36.56 -22.63 -26.22
C ALA A 108 -35.70 -22.23 -25.01
N ARG A 109 -36.21 -22.39 -23.78
CA ARG A 109 -35.45 -22.16 -22.54
C ARG A 109 -34.24 -23.07 -22.45
N THR A 110 -34.40 -24.35 -22.79
CA THR A 110 -33.31 -25.34 -22.74
C THR A 110 -32.22 -24.99 -23.76
N GLN A 111 -32.61 -24.62 -24.99
CA GLN A 111 -31.68 -24.21 -26.04
C GLN A 111 -30.92 -22.93 -25.68
N LEU A 112 -31.60 -21.94 -25.09
CA LEU A 112 -30.95 -20.71 -24.59
C LEU A 112 -29.94 -21.02 -23.49
N MET A 113 -30.32 -21.84 -22.51
CA MET A 113 -29.44 -22.23 -21.41
C MET A 113 -28.20 -23.00 -21.90
N GLN A 114 -28.34 -23.88 -22.90
CA GLN A 114 -27.20 -24.57 -23.50
C GLN A 114 -26.22 -23.59 -24.18
N LYS A 115 -26.73 -22.61 -24.93
CA LYS A 115 -25.89 -21.57 -25.57
C LYS A 115 -25.11 -20.75 -24.55
N PHE A 116 -25.74 -20.34 -23.44
CA PHE A 116 -25.05 -19.59 -22.38
C PHE A 116 -24.00 -20.44 -21.63
N ARG A 117 -24.27 -21.73 -21.42
CA ARG A 117 -23.36 -22.65 -20.72
C ARG A 117 -22.05 -22.86 -21.50
N GLN A 118 -22.14 -23.06 -22.82
CA GLN A 118 -20.95 -23.18 -23.68
C GLN A 118 -20.13 -21.89 -23.73
N ARG A 119 -20.77 -20.72 -23.80
CA ARG A 119 -20.08 -19.42 -23.85
C ARG A 119 -19.31 -19.11 -22.57
N LYS A 120 -19.89 -19.43 -21.40
CA LYS A 120 -19.25 -19.20 -20.09
C LYS A 120 -17.99 -20.04 -19.92
N GLN A 121 -17.98 -21.28 -20.41
CA GLN A 121 -16.82 -22.17 -20.31
C GLN A 121 -15.67 -21.74 -21.26
N SER A 122 -16.00 -21.27 -22.46
CA SER A 122 -15.04 -20.74 -23.44
C SER A 122 -14.33 -19.46 -22.97
N PHE A 123 -15.02 -18.59 -22.23
CA PHE A 123 -14.45 -17.32 -21.74
C PHE A 123 -13.66 -17.47 -20.44
N PHE A 124 -14.04 -18.41 -19.57
CA PHE A 124 -13.42 -18.54 -18.24
C PHE A 124 -11.96 -19.03 -18.30
N TRP A 125 -11.66 -19.98 -19.20
CA TRP A 125 -10.33 -20.56 -19.35
C TRP A 125 -9.23 -19.57 -19.78
N PRO A 126 -9.42 -18.71 -20.80
CA PRO A 126 -8.40 -17.73 -21.18
C PRO A 126 -8.19 -16.64 -20.12
N VAL A 127 -9.25 -16.21 -19.43
CA VAL A 127 -9.13 -15.24 -18.33
C VAL A 127 -8.37 -15.84 -17.15
N PHE A 128 -8.68 -17.08 -16.78
CA PHE A 128 -7.98 -17.79 -15.72
C PHE A 128 -6.49 -18.00 -16.05
N ALA A 129 -6.17 -18.36 -17.30
CA ALA A 129 -4.79 -18.50 -17.76
C ALA A 129 -4.02 -17.16 -17.70
N LEU A 130 -4.64 -16.05 -18.09
CA LEU A 130 -4.05 -14.71 -17.99
C LEU A 130 -3.78 -14.29 -16.54
N VAL A 131 -4.74 -14.52 -15.64
CA VAL A 131 -4.59 -14.20 -14.22
C VAL A 131 -3.50 -15.07 -13.58
N SER A 132 -3.47 -16.37 -13.91
CA SER A 132 -2.42 -17.30 -13.48
C SER A 132 -1.03 -16.86 -13.95
N LEU A 133 -0.90 -16.41 -15.21
CA LEU A 133 0.36 -15.91 -15.76
C LEU A 133 0.81 -14.63 -15.03
N LEU A 134 -0.10 -13.70 -14.76
CA LEU A 134 0.20 -12.47 -14.01
C LEU A 134 0.66 -12.78 -12.58
N ILE A 135 0.01 -13.72 -11.90
CA ILE A 135 0.41 -14.17 -10.56
C ILE A 135 1.78 -14.84 -10.63
N LEU A 136 2.06 -15.65 -11.65
CA LEU A 136 3.37 -16.28 -11.84
C LEU A 136 4.45 -15.22 -12.09
N ILE A 137 4.19 -14.20 -12.91
CA ILE A 137 5.13 -13.10 -13.17
C ILE A 137 5.40 -12.29 -11.90
N LEU A 138 4.36 -11.97 -11.13
CA LEU A 138 4.50 -11.30 -9.85
C LEU A 138 5.27 -12.14 -8.85
N TRP A 139 4.95 -13.44 -8.76
CA TRP A 139 5.66 -14.38 -7.90
C TRP A 139 7.12 -14.51 -8.32
N LEU A 140 7.41 -14.63 -9.62
CA LEU A 140 8.76 -14.63 -10.15
C LEU A 140 9.48 -13.29 -9.94
N GLY A 141 8.79 -12.15 -9.99
CA GLY A 141 9.36 -10.84 -9.71
C GLY A 141 9.68 -10.64 -8.23
N VAL A 142 8.92 -11.25 -7.32
CA VAL A 142 9.20 -11.26 -5.88
C VAL A 142 10.31 -12.25 -5.53
N PHE A 143 10.30 -13.45 -6.14
CA PHE A 143 11.28 -14.52 -5.87
C PHE A 143 12.61 -14.35 -6.61
N ARG A 144 12.59 -13.71 -7.78
CA ARG A 144 13.77 -13.23 -8.53
C ARG A 144 13.89 -11.71 -8.44
N GLY A 145 13.44 -11.13 -7.33
CA GLY A 145 13.70 -9.73 -7.05
C GLY A 145 15.19 -9.57 -6.84
N GLU A 146 15.94 -9.32 -7.91
CA GLU A 146 17.17 -8.55 -7.74
C GLU A 146 16.72 -7.25 -7.08
N SER A 147 17.26 -7.00 -5.89
CA SER A 147 17.08 -5.73 -5.19
C SER A 147 17.30 -4.61 -6.20
N PHE A 148 16.33 -3.71 -6.36
CA PHE A 148 16.57 -2.45 -7.05
C PHE A 148 17.88 -1.89 -6.50
N PRO A 149 18.84 -1.48 -7.35
CA PRO A 149 20.10 -0.93 -6.89
C PRO A 149 19.80 0.39 -6.17
N THR A 150 19.51 0.29 -4.88
CA THR A 150 19.66 1.42 -3.99
C THR A 150 21.16 1.63 -3.91
N SER A 151 21.62 2.75 -4.45
CA SER A 151 22.98 3.21 -4.25
C SER A 151 23.15 3.33 -2.74
N LEU A 152 23.73 2.31 -2.11
CA LEU A 152 23.88 2.28 -0.66
C LEU A 152 24.79 3.47 -0.32
N SER A 153 24.21 4.49 0.29
CA SER A 153 24.94 5.69 0.70
C SER A 153 26.00 5.28 1.72
N ASN A 154 27.26 5.60 1.43
CA ASN A 154 28.41 5.22 2.24
C ASN A 154 28.75 6.34 3.24
N CYS A 155 27.79 6.78 4.06
CA CYS A 155 27.95 7.93 4.95
C CYS A 155 29.12 7.80 5.94
N ASP A 156 29.50 6.59 6.32
CA ASP A 156 30.60 6.34 7.26
C ASP A 156 31.99 6.39 6.61
N LYS A 157 32.05 6.36 5.28
CA LYS A 157 33.33 6.45 4.58
C LYS A 157 33.91 7.86 4.69
N PRO A 158 35.23 8.00 4.89
CA PRO A 158 35.89 9.30 4.90
C PRO A 158 35.79 9.96 3.52
N ALA A 159 36.11 11.26 3.47
CA ALA A 159 36.16 12.01 2.22
C ALA A 159 37.14 11.36 1.24
N SER A 160 36.65 11.00 0.06
CA SER A 160 37.47 10.50 -1.04
C SER A 160 36.84 10.84 -2.39
N SER A 161 37.64 10.80 -3.45
CA SER A 161 37.12 10.84 -4.81
C SER A 161 36.08 9.73 -4.99
N HIS A 162 34.96 10.02 -5.65
CA HIS A 162 33.85 9.09 -5.88
C HIS A 162 33.11 8.59 -4.63
N VAL A 163 33.32 9.21 -3.47
CA VAL A 163 32.55 8.82 -2.27
C VAL A 163 31.06 9.03 -2.51
N ASN A 164 30.25 8.07 -2.07
CA ASN A 164 28.81 8.20 -2.08
C ASN A 164 28.33 8.67 -0.71
N TRP A 165 28.02 9.94 -0.59
CA TRP A 165 27.33 10.53 0.56
C TRP A 165 25.93 11.05 0.20
N GLU A 166 25.23 10.41 -0.74
CA GLU A 166 23.85 10.77 -1.04
C GLU A 166 22.98 10.66 0.21
N ASN A 167 22.16 11.68 0.47
CA ASN A 167 21.26 11.77 1.63
C ASN A 167 21.97 11.73 3.01
N CYS A 168 23.28 11.93 3.08
CA CYS A 168 23.99 11.90 4.36
C CYS A 168 23.88 13.21 5.14
N LEU A 169 23.86 13.11 6.48
CA LEU A 169 23.90 14.23 7.41
C LEU A 169 25.35 14.52 7.83
N LYS A 170 25.94 15.60 7.31
CA LYS A 170 27.32 16.02 7.58
C LYS A 170 27.45 17.54 7.78
N PRO A 171 26.62 18.19 8.63
CA PRO A 171 26.75 19.62 8.88
C PRO A 171 28.08 19.92 9.62
N ASN A 172 28.61 21.13 9.42
CA ASN A 172 29.83 21.61 10.10
C ASN A 172 31.08 20.75 9.87
N ILE A 173 31.13 19.96 8.79
CA ILE A 173 32.29 19.09 8.54
C ILE A 173 33.46 19.91 7.97
N ASN A 174 34.68 19.56 8.39
CA ASN A 174 35.89 20.11 7.80
C ASN A 174 36.40 19.22 6.65
N LEU A 175 36.28 19.74 5.43
CA LEU A 175 36.69 19.14 4.16
C LEU A 175 37.72 20.01 3.43
N GLU A 176 38.41 20.88 4.16
CA GLU A 176 39.46 21.73 3.61
C GLU A 176 40.53 20.89 2.89
N ASN A 177 40.89 21.30 1.69
CA ASN A 177 41.90 20.64 0.84
C ASN A 177 41.58 19.16 0.51
N LYS A 178 40.34 18.68 0.72
CA LYS A 178 39.96 17.30 0.43
C LYS A 178 39.62 17.09 -1.05
N ASP A 179 39.87 15.86 -1.51
CA ASP A 179 39.45 15.40 -2.82
C ASP A 179 38.10 14.69 -2.73
N LEU A 180 37.09 15.30 -3.34
CA LEU A 180 35.73 14.83 -3.50
C LEU A 180 35.34 14.84 -4.99
N SER A 181 36.33 14.75 -5.89
CA SER A 181 36.09 14.70 -7.33
C SER A 181 35.15 13.54 -7.65
N HIS A 182 34.13 13.78 -8.46
CA HIS A 182 33.08 12.81 -8.82
C HIS A 182 32.30 12.20 -7.64
N ALA A 183 32.36 12.80 -6.45
CA ALA A 183 31.56 12.35 -5.30
C ALA A 183 30.06 12.47 -5.58
N GLN A 184 29.27 11.52 -5.06
CA GLN A 184 27.81 11.57 -5.08
C GLN A 184 27.34 12.18 -3.76
N LEU A 185 26.95 13.45 -3.78
CA LEU A 185 26.59 14.27 -2.62
C LEU A 185 25.14 14.76 -2.72
N ARG A 186 24.32 14.13 -3.58
CA ARG A 186 22.93 14.53 -3.84
C ARG A 186 22.14 14.51 -2.53
N ASN A 187 21.37 15.58 -2.28
CA ASN A 187 20.53 15.72 -1.08
C ASN A 187 21.30 15.53 0.25
N SER A 188 22.62 15.77 0.26
CA SER A 188 23.42 15.73 1.48
C SER A 188 23.28 17.03 2.28
N GLN A 189 23.37 16.94 3.61
CA GLN A 189 23.42 18.12 4.47
C GLN A 189 24.87 18.45 4.78
N LEU A 190 25.38 19.50 4.16
CA LEU A 190 26.74 20.02 4.29
C LEU A 190 26.72 21.49 4.75
N SER A 191 25.65 21.94 5.40
CA SER A 191 25.51 23.30 5.92
C SER A 191 26.67 23.67 6.85
N GLN A 192 27.16 24.90 6.77
CA GLN A 192 28.23 25.45 7.61
C GLN A 192 29.55 24.67 7.51
N SER A 193 29.76 23.90 6.44
CA SER A 193 30.97 23.09 6.27
C SER A 193 32.11 23.92 5.69
N ASN A 194 33.35 23.53 6.03
CA ASN A 194 34.54 24.10 5.40
C ASN A 194 34.97 23.23 4.22
N LEU A 195 34.74 23.70 3.00
CA LEU A 195 35.14 23.10 1.72
C LEU A 195 36.19 23.98 1.01
N MET A 196 36.89 24.86 1.74
CA MET A 196 37.91 25.72 1.18
C MET A 196 38.97 24.88 0.45
N ASN A 197 39.29 25.27 -0.78
CA ASN A 197 40.26 24.59 -1.65
C ASN A 197 39.95 23.09 -1.89
N ALA A 198 38.72 22.64 -1.68
CA ALA A 198 38.31 21.26 -1.97
C ALA A 198 38.23 21.01 -3.49
N LYS A 199 38.49 19.77 -3.91
CA LYS A 199 38.27 19.32 -5.28
C LYS A 199 36.90 18.68 -5.39
N LEU A 200 36.00 19.30 -6.14
CA LEU A 200 34.61 18.90 -6.37
C LEU A 200 34.31 18.76 -7.86
N SER A 201 35.34 18.67 -8.72
CA SER A 201 35.14 18.59 -10.16
C SER A 201 34.31 17.36 -10.51
N GLY A 202 33.24 17.57 -11.28
CA GLY A 202 32.30 16.52 -11.67
C GLY A 202 31.47 15.92 -10.52
N ALA A 203 31.48 16.50 -9.31
CA ALA A 203 30.68 16.02 -8.20
C ALA A 203 29.18 16.30 -8.43
N ASN A 204 28.33 15.42 -7.87
CA ASN A 204 26.89 15.61 -7.87
C ASN A 204 26.44 16.16 -6.52
N LEU A 205 26.24 17.46 -6.44
CA LEU A 205 25.73 18.22 -5.28
C LEU A 205 24.26 18.65 -5.48
N SER A 206 23.52 17.99 -6.38
CA SER A 206 22.14 18.36 -6.64
C SER A 206 21.29 18.28 -5.38
N TYR A 207 20.52 19.33 -5.10
CA TYR A 207 19.72 19.48 -3.88
C TYR A 207 20.50 19.38 -2.56
N ALA A 208 21.83 19.51 -2.57
CA ALA A 208 22.61 19.54 -1.35
C ALA A 208 22.35 20.84 -0.56
N ASP A 209 22.38 20.73 0.76
CA ASP A 209 22.35 21.90 1.64
C ASP A 209 23.78 22.37 1.93
N LEU A 210 24.17 23.52 1.38
CA LEU A 210 25.47 24.18 1.54
C LEU A 210 25.29 25.56 2.18
N HIS A 211 24.20 25.77 2.92
CA HIS A 211 23.93 27.03 3.61
C HIS A 211 25.11 27.45 4.49
N ALA A 212 25.57 28.69 4.30
CA ALA A 212 26.68 29.28 5.04
C ALA A 212 28.00 28.48 5.00
N SER A 213 28.19 27.62 4.00
CA SER A 213 29.41 26.84 3.82
C SER A 213 30.52 27.67 3.15
N ASN A 214 31.77 27.39 3.49
CA ASN A 214 32.93 28.01 2.85
C ASN A 214 33.41 27.13 1.70
N LEU A 215 33.20 27.57 0.46
CA LEU A 215 33.64 26.94 -0.78
C LEU A 215 34.72 27.79 -1.48
N SER A 216 35.34 28.74 -0.79
CA SER A 216 36.34 29.64 -1.39
C SER A 216 37.51 28.86 -1.97
N TYR A 217 38.01 29.30 -3.12
CA TYR A 217 39.10 28.65 -3.88
C TYR A 217 38.87 27.19 -4.31
N SER A 218 37.66 26.66 -4.15
CA SER A 218 37.38 25.27 -4.52
C SER A 218 37.28 25.06 -6.04
N GLN A 219 37.54 23.82 -6.47
CA GLN A 219 37.49 23.39 -7.86
C GLN A 219 36.15 22.67 -8.10
N ILE A 220 35.16 23.37 -8.63
CA ILE A 220 33.76 22.88 -8.78
C ILE A 220 33.38 22.74 -10.27
N GLN A 221 34.36 22.58 -11.16
CA GLN A 221 34.11 22.53 -12.61
C GLN A 221 33.30 21.29 -12.98
N ASN A 222 32.37 21.44 -13.92
CA ASN A 222 31.50 20.35 -14.41
C ASN A 222 30.63 19.69 -13.31
N ALA A 223 30.50 20.29 -12.12
CA ALA A 223 29.67 19.75 -11.07
C ALA A 223 28.18 20.02 -11.31
N ASN A 224 27.32 19.18 -10.75
CA ASN A 224 25.88 19.39 -10.74
C ASN A 224 25.45 19.95 -9.37
N LEU A 225 25.08 21.22 -9.30
CA LEU A 225 24.55 21.90 -8.11
C LEU A 225 23.06 22.27 -8.30
N LYS A 226 22.35 21.58 -9.20
CA LYS A 226 20.95 21.88 -9.49
C LYS A 226 20.11 21.82 -8.22
N GLY A 227 19.39 22.91 -7.92
CA GLY A 227 18.53 23.01 -6.74
C GLY A 227 19.28 23.05 -5.40
N ALA A 228 20.60 23.24 -5.39
CA ALA A 228 21.36 23.32 -4.15
C ALA A 228 21.02 24.60 -3.36
N ASN A 229 21.06 24.50 -2.03
CA ASN A 229 20.93 25.65 -1.15
C ASN A 229 22.31 26.24 -0.87
N LEU A 230 22.63 27.38 -1.48
CA LEU A 230 23.91 28.10 -1.35
C LEU A 230 23.73 29.43 -0.62
N GLN A 231 22.63 29.62 0.11
CA GLN A 231 22.36 30.85 0.85
C GLN A 231 23.50 31.16 1.82
N ASN A 232 24.02 32.39 1.76
CA ASN A 232 25.17 32.86 2.55
C ASN A 232 26.48 32.06 2.35
N ALA A 233 26.59 31.22 1.32
CA ALA A 233 27.81 30.47 1.06
C ALA A 233 28.93 31.40 0.52
N ASP A 234 30.17 31.10 0.87
CA ASP A 234 31.34 31.79 0.30
C ASP A 234 31.89 30.99 -0.88
N LEU A 235 31.66 31.46 -2.10
CA LEU A 235 32.17 30.88 -3.36
C LEU A 235 33.28 31.74 -3.96
N SER A 236 33.89 32.64 -3.17
CA SER A 236 34.92 33.55 -3.69
C SER A 236 36.11 32.78 -4.27
N TYR A 237 36.56 33.21 -5.45
CA TYR A 237 37.64 32.57 -6.20
C TYR A 237 37.42 31.08 -6.55
N ALA A 238 36.21 30.53 -6.36
CA ALA A 238 35.89 29.18 -6.78
C ALA A 238 35.80 29.09 -8.31
N ASP A 239 36.18 27.95 -8.85
CA ASP A 239 36.04 27.69 -10.28
C ASP A 239 34.81 26.81 -10.52
N LEU A 240 33.73 27.45 -10.95
CA LEU A 240 32.43 26.82 -11.23
C LEU A 240 32.27 26.48 -12.72
N SER A 241 33.31 26.62 -13.54
CA SER A 241 33.17 26.54 -15.01
C SER A 241 32.44 25.27 -15.47
N ASN A 242 31.46 25.43 -16.37
CA ASN A 242 30.60 24.35 -16.89
C ASN A 242 29.72 23.63 -15.85
N SER A 243 29.53 24.18 -14.65
CA SER A 243 28.61 23.61 -13.66
C SER A 243 27.15 23.96 -13.95
N ASP A 244 26.23 23.18 -13.37
CA ASP A 244 24.80 23.43 -13.41
C ASP A 244 24.29 23.93 -12.05
N LEU A 245 23.95 25.22 -11.96
CA LEU A 245 23.29 25.87 -10.80
C LEU A 245 21.81 26.16 -11.08
N SER A 246 21.19 25.50 -12.06
CA SER A 246 19.77 25.70 -12.33
C SER A 246 18.94 25.46 -11.07
N TYR A 247 17.97 26.32 -10.78
CA TYR A 247 17.12 26.26 -9.58
C TYR A 247 17.86 26.38 -8.23
N ALA A 248 19.16 26.65 -8.21
CA ALA A 248 19.90 26.83 -6.96
C ALA A 248 19.51 28.16 -6.29
N ASP A 249 19.65 28.21 -4.97
CA ASP A 249 19.42 29.42 -4.18
C ASP A 249 20.74 30.04 -3.73
N LEU A 250 21.11 31.15 -4.36
CA LEU A 250 22.36 31.87 -4.13
C LEU A 250 22.17 33.13 -3.27
N ARG A 251 21.02 33.35 -2.63
CA ARG A 251 20.78 34.59 -1.87
C ARG A 251 21.92 34.86 -0.88
N HIS A 252 22.50 36.06 -0.97
CA HIS A 252 23.62 36.50 -0.14
C HIS A 252 24.92 35.68 -0.28
N ALA A 253 25.04 34.81 -1.29
CA ALA A 253 26.29 34.11 -1.57
C ALA A 253 27.36 35.09 -2.07
N ASN A 254 28.62 34.86 -1.69
CA ASN A 254 29.76 35.64 -2.18
C ASN A 254 30.37 34.96 -3.41
N LEU A 255 30.22 35.57 -4.59
CA LEU A 255 30.78 35.07 -5.86
C LEU A 255 32.04 35.84 -6.30
N GLY A 256 32.63 36.69 -5.43
CA GLY A 256 33.75 37.55 -5.80
C GLY A 256 34.95 36.78 -6.35
N GLY A 257 35.37 37.10 -7.59
CA GLY A 257 36.50 36.45 -8.25
C GLY A 257 36.26 35.01 -8.71
N SER A 258 35.04 34.47 -8.55
CA SER A 258 34.69 33.15 -9.05
C SER A 258 34.71 33.10 -10.58
N LYS A 259 35.06 31.93 -11.14
CA LYS A 259 34.97 31.69 -12.59
C LYS A 259 33.60 31.10 -12.89
N LEU A 260 32.82 31.81 -13.71
CA LEU A 260 31.46 31.43 -14.06
C LEU A 260 31.32 31.01 -15.53
N ASP A 261 32.42 30.70 -16.22
CA ASP A 261 32.40 30.37 -17.64
C ASP A 261 31.46 29.20 -17.93
N ASN A 262 30.48 29.43 -18.80
CA ASN A 262 29.48 28.43 -19.20
C ASN A 262 28.66 27.82 -18.03
N VAL A 263 28.54 28.52 -16.91
CA VAL A 263 27.67 28.08 -15.79
C VAL A 263 26.21 28.27 -16.16
N ARG A 264 25.38 27.25 -15.91
CA ARG A 264 23.93 27.36 -16.09
C ARG A 264 23.26 27.89 -14.83
N PHE A 265 22.43 28.91 -14.98
CA PHE A 265 21.68 29.55 -13.90
C PHE A 265 20.17 29.52 -14.14
N ASP A 266 19.65 28.59 -14.95
CA ASP A 266 18.22 28.57 -15.32
C ASP A 266 17.35 28.51 -14.05
N HIS A 267 16.50 29.52 -13.83
CA HIS A 267 15.63 29.63 -12.65
C HIS A 267 16.36 29.68 -11.30
N ALA A 268 17.67 29.94 -11.27
CA ALA A 268 18.38 30.15 -10.01
C ALA A 268 17.87 31.42 -9.31
N ILE A 269 17.81 31.41 -7.99
CA ILE A 269 17.59 32.62 -7.19
C ILE A 269 18.96 33.27 -6.99
N TRP A 270 19.14 34.46 -7.57
CA TRP A 270 20.41 35.16 -7.59
C TRP A 270 20.79 35.74 -6.21
N ILE A 271 22.02 36.27 -6.11
CA ILE A 271 22.58 36.81 -4.86
C ILE A 271 21.75 37.94 -4.23
N ASP A 272 20.96 38.65 -5.04
CA ASP A 272 20.06 39.73 -4.63
C ASP A 272 18.59 39.30 -4.49
N GLY A 273 18.30 37.99 -4.65
CA GLY A 273 16.96 37.42 -4.52
C GLY A 273 16.11 37.42 -5.80
N ARG A 274 16.59 37.99 -6.91
CA ARG A 274 15.88 37.91 -8.19
C ARG A 274 16.06 36.53 -8.84
N VAL A 275 15.08 36.08 -9.61
CA VAL A 275 15.14 34.79 -10.31
C VAL A 275 15.73 34.97 -11.70
N CYS A 276 16.71 34.15 -12.06
CA CYS A 276 17.30 34.13 -13.39
C CYS A 276 16.32 33.50 -14.40
N LYS A 277 16.25 34.05 -15.61
CA LYS A 277 15.51 33.51 -16.74
C LYS A 277 16.13 32.23 -17.28
N GLU A 278 15.34 31.47 -18.03
CA GLU A 278 15.84 30.36 -18.85
C GLU A 278 16.96 30.80 -19.80
N HIS A 279 17.89 29.89 -20.09
CA HIS A 279 19.07 30.12 -20.92
C HIS A 279 20.00 31.21 -20.35
N SER A 280 20.09 31.27 -19.02
CA SER A 280 21.08 32.07 -18.30
C SER A 280 22.37 31.27 -18.22
N ILE A 281 23.32 31.57 -19.11
CA ILE A 281 24.61 30.89 -19.20
C ILE A 281 25.73 31.90 -18.99
N GLY A 282 26.65 31.59 -18.08
CA GLY A 282 27.78 32.43 -17.69
C GLY A 282 27.42 33.63 -16.80
N GLN A 283 26.20 34.12 -16.94
CA GLN A 283 25.65 35.23 -16.18
C GLN A 283 24.14 35.04 -15.99
N CYS A 284 23.63 35.50 -14.86
CA CYS A 284 22.20 35.53 -14.59
C CYS A 284 21.53 36.66 -15.40
N LYS A 285 20.50 36.30 -16.17
CA LYS A 285 19.65 37.26 -16.90
C LYS A 285 18.31 37.39 -16.17
N PHE A 286 17.81 38.61 -15.98
CA PHE A 286 16.53 38.89 -15.30
C PHE A 286 15.43 39.25 -16.29
#